data_AF-A0A6I1KHC8-F1
#
_entry.id   AF-A0A6I1KHC8-F1
#
_cell.length_a   1.000
_cell.length_b   1.000
_cell.length_c   1.000
_cell.angle_alpha   90.00
_cell.angle_beta   90.00
_cell.angle_gamma   90.00
#
_symmetry.space_group_name_H-M   'P 1'
#
loop_
_entity.id
_entity.type
_entity.pdbx_description
1 polymer ?
#
loop_
_entity_poly.entity_id
_entity_poly.type
_entity_poly.pdbx_seq_one_letter_code
_entity_poly.pdbx_strand_id
1 'polypeptide(L)'
;MSTSRIARFIIWICSKFTKTEIEQIVVGLSDVLSDRNPEVKPKDDFKEKHPNYRSFTVDPLPPLTEPPAGKKKSPNQRITGKS
;
A
#
# COMPACT_ATOMS: atom_id res chain seq x y z
N MET A 1 -14.04 17.06 -24.12
CA MET A 1 -13.90 17.41 -22.70
C MET A 1 -13.24 16.27 -21.97
N SER A 2 -12.17 16.55 -21.24
CA SER A 2 -11.31 15.59 -20.55
C SER A 2 -12.13 14.67 -19.64
N THR A 3 -12.14 13.38 -19.96
CA THR A 3 -12.91 12.35 -19.25
C THR A 3 -12.19 11.88 -17.98
N SER A 4 -11.84 12.83 -17.11
CA SER A 4 -11.24 12.52 -15.81
C SER A 4 -12.24 11.72 -14.96
N ARG A 5 -11.76 10.66 -14.30
CA ARG A 5 -12.57 9.84 -13.38
C ARG A 5 -13.25 10.72 -12.32
N ILE A 6 -12.59 11.82 -11.93
CA ILE A 6 -13.11 12.83 -11.01
C ILE A 6 -14.31 13.57 -11.62
N ALA A 7 -14.23 14.00 -12.88
CA ALA A 7 -15.34 14.73 -13.52
C ALA A 7 -16.62 13.88 -13.59
N ARG A 8 -16.49 12.58 -13.89
CA ARG A 8 -17.63 11.65 -13.86
C ARG A 8 -18.21 11.50 -12.45
N PHE A 9 -17.36 11.49 -11.43
CA PHE A 9 -17.78 11.41 -10.05
C PHE A 9 -18.54 12.67 -9.61
N ILE A 10 -18.08 13.85 -10.02
CA ILE A 10 -18.78 15.12 -9.76
C ILE A 10 -20.18 15.11 -10.38
N ILE A 11 -20.28 14.71 -11.66
CA ILE A 11 -21.58 14.63 -12.36
C ILE A 11 -22.52 13.64 -11.64
N TRP A 12 -21.99 12.50 -11.20
CA TRP A 12 -22.78 11.49 -10.48
C TRP A 12 -23.28 12.01 -9.13
N ILE A 13 -22.44 12.73 -8.36
CA ILE A 13 -22.85 13.37 -7.10
C ILE A 13 -23.97 14.38 -7.36
N CYS A 14 -23.80 15.26 -8.34
CA CYS A 14 -24.81 16.27 -8.68
C CYS A 14 -26.13 15.67 -9.19
N SER A 15 -26.11 14.43 -9.71
CA SER A 15 -27.30 13.70 -10.11
C SER A 15 -28.04 13.04 -8.93
N LYS A 16 -27.38 12.90 -7.77
CA LYS A 16 -27.88 12.09 -6.65
C LYS A 16 -28.24 12.91 -5.41
N PHE A 17 -27.58 14.06 -5.23
CA PHE A 17 -27.69 14.89 -4.03
C PHE A 17 -28.15 16.31 -4.36
N THR A 18 -28.84 16.92 -3.40
CA THR A 18 -29.22 18.34 -3.41
C THR A 18 -28.04 19.24 -3.03
N LYS A 19 -28.15 20.54 -3.30
CA LYS A 19 -27.09 21.52 -2.97
C LYS A 19 -26.65 21.43 -1.50
N THR A 20 -27.58 21.37 -0.57
CA THR A 20 -27.30 21.32 0.88
C THR A 20 -26.56 20.03 1.26
N GLU A 21 -26.95 18.89 0.69
CA GLU A 21 -26.27 17.62 0.93
C GLU A 21 -24.85 17.62 0.34
N ILE A 22 -24.67 18.24 -0.83
CA ILE A 22 -23.33 18.41 -1.43
C ILE A 22 -22.44 19.26 -0.54
N GLU A 23 -22.96 20.35 0.03
CA GLU A 23 -22.23 21.18 1.00
C GLU A 23 -21.79 20.35 2.22
N GLN A 24 -22.67 19.49 2.76
CA GLN A 24 -22.31 18.59 3.86
C GLN A 24 -21.23 17.57 3.48
N ILE A 25 -21.32 16.99 2.27
CA ILE A 25 -20.28 16.08 1.74
C ILE A 25 -18.93 16.81 1.64
N VAL A 26 -18.91 18.04 1.13
CA VAL A 26 -17.68 18.84 1.00
C VAL A 26 -17.08 19.15 2.38
N VAL A 27 -17.90 19.51 3.37
CA VAL A 27 -17.44 19.72 4.75
C VAL A 27 -16.83 18.44 5.32
N GLY A 28 -17.52 17.29 5.20
CA GLY A 28 -16.99 16.01 5.67
C GLY A 28 -15.69 15.60 4.99
N LEU A 29 -15.56 15.81 3.67
CA LEU A 29 -14.31 15.58 2.95
C LEU A 29 -13.20 16.54 3.42
N SER A 30 -13.52 17.80 3.69
CA SER A 30 -12.57 18.78 4.23
C SER A 30 -12.07 18.40 5.62
N ASP A 31 -12.94 17.88 6.48
CA ASP A 31 -12.56 17.42 7.82
C ASP A 31 -11.65 16.19 7.77
N VAL A 32 -11.91 15.27 6.83
CA VAL A 32 -11.02 14.12 6.54
C VAL A 32 -9.64 14.59 6.07
N LEU A 33 -9.59 15.58 5.17
CA LEU A 33 -8.31 16.15 4.71
C LEU A 33 -7.57 16.92 5.82
N SER A 34 -8.30 17.42 6.81
CA SER A 34 -7.75 18.13 7.98
C SER A 34 -7.38 17.18 9.13
N ASP A 35 -7.44 15.86 8.91
CA ASP A 35 -7.17 14.81 9.90
C ASP A 35 -8.04 14.92 11.18
N ARG A 36 -9.19 15.58 11.07
CA ARG A 36 -10.15 15.78 12.19
C ARG A 36 -11.01 14.54 12.45
N ASN A 37 -10.98 13.56 11.54
CA ASN A 37 -11.72 12.31 11.68
C ASN A 37 -10.78 11.10 11.58
N PRO A 38 -10.43 10.45 12.71
CA PRO A 38 -9.48 9.34 12.73
C PRO A 38 -10.01 8.03 12.12
N GLU A 39 -11.33 7.88 11.94
CA GLU A 39 -11.93 6.66 11.35
C GLU A 39 -11.82 6.61 9.82
N VAL A 40 -11.75 7.76 9.16
CA VAL A 40 -11.77 7.85 7.70
C VAL A 40 -10.47 8.49 7.23
N LYS A 41 -9.50 7.65 6.90
CA LYS A 41 -8.22 8.10 6.34
C LYS A 41 -8.23 8.04 4.81
N PRO A 42 -7.67 9.06 4.12
CA PRO A 42 -7.47 8.99 2.68
C PRO A 42 -6.63 7.77 2.29
N LYS A 43 -6.87 7.23 1.09
CA LYS A 43 -6.14 6.05 0.59
C LYS A 43 -4.63 6.25 0.47
N ASP A 44 -4.15 7.50 0.42
CA ASP A 44 -2.72 7.82 0.39
C ASP A 44 -2.02 7.65 1.75
N ASP A 45 -2.74 7.63 2.89
CA ASP A 45 -2.17 7.37 4.23
C ASP A 45 -1.40 6.02 4.28
N PHE A 46 -1.83 5.05 3.47
CA PHE A 46 -1.13 3.78 3.36
C PHE A 46 0.27 3.91 2.72
N LYS A 47 0.43 4.79 1.73
CA LYS A 47 1.74 5.02 1.10
C LYS A 47 2.65 5.85 2.01
N GLU A 48 2.09 6.77 2.78
CA GLU A 48 2.84 7.55 3.77
C GLU A 48 3.39 6.65 4.89
N LYS A 49 2.57 5.72 5.39
CA LYS A 49 3.00 4.72 6.38
C LYS A 49 3.96 3.68 5.83
N HIS A 50 3.85 3.38 4.54
CA HIS A 50 4.67 2.38 3.88
C HIS A 50 5.31 2.95 2.60
N PRO A 51 6.31 3.85 2.74
CA PRO A 51 6.93 4.53 1.61
C PRO A 51 7.60 3.57 0.62
N ASN A 52 8.07 2.42 1.12
CA ASN A 52 8.71 1.37 0.31
C ASN A 52 7.75 0.22 -0.07
N TYR A 53 6.45 0.35 0.21
CA TYR A 53 5.51 -0.70 -0.18
C TYR A 53 5.41 -0.76 -1.70
N ARG A 54 5.62 -1.97 -2.26
CA ARG A 54 5.61 -2.22 -3.71
C ARG A 54 6.73 -1.53 -4.49
N SER A 55 7.74 -0.94 -3.83
CA SER A 55 8.97 -0.52 -4.49
C SER A 55 9.82 -1.76 -4.77
N PHE A 56 9.53 -2.47 -5.87
CA PHE A 56 10.35 -3.58 -6.30
C PHE A 56 11.54 -3.04 -7.08
N THR A 57 12.72 -3.13 -6.49
CA THR A 57 13.96 -3.06 -7.25
C THR A 57 14.21 -4.46 -7.80
N VAL A 58 14.19 -4.61 -9.12
CA VAL A 58 14.61 -5.86 -9.75
C VAL A 58 16.09 -6.03 -9.51
N ASP A 59 16.52 -7.18 -9.00
CA ASP A 59 17.94 -7.49 -8.83
C ASP A 59 18.61 -7.39 -10.21
N PRO A 60 19.63 -6.52 -10.38
CA PRO A 60 20.35 -6.43 -11.64
C PRO A 60 21.15 -7.70 -11.95
N LEU A 61 21.44 -8.52 -10.93
CA LEU A 61 22.17 -9.77 -11.10
C LEU A 61 21.23 -10.88 -11.55
N PRO A 62 21.61 -11.65 -12.59
CA PRO A 62 20.86 -12.82 -12.98
C PRO A 62 20.90 -13.89 -11.88
N PRO A 63 19.89 -14.77 -11.80
CA PRO A 63 19.91 -15.88 -10.87
C PRO A 63 21.13 -16.78 -11.11
N LEU A 64 21.65 -17.37 -10.03
CA LEU A 64 22.71 -18.37 -10.12
C LEU A 64 22.23 -19.57 -10.94
N THR A 65 22.95 -19.88 -12.01
CA THR A 65 22.65 -21.01 -12.89
C THR A 65 23.11 -22.34 -12.28
N GLU A 66 24.10 -22.30 -11.38
CA GLU A 66 24.69 -23.48 -10.76
C GLU A 66 24.13 -23.68 -9.35
N PRO A 67 23.80 -24.93 -8.96
CA PRO A 67 23.40 -25.23 -7.60
C PRO A 67 24.56 -24.93 -6.63
N PRO A 68 24.26 -24.45 -5.40
CA PRO A 68 25.31 -24.18 -4.42
C PRO A 68 26.08 -25.46 -4.15
N ALA A 69 27.42 -25.40 -4.24
CA ALA A 69 28.29 -26.51 -3.90
C ALA A 69 27.90 -27.00 -2.50
N GLY A 70 27.40 -28.24 -2.42
CA GLY A 70 26.84 -28.80 -1.20
C GLY A 70 27.80 -28.55 -0.03
N LYS A 71 27.28 -27.98 1.07
CA LYS A 71 28.07 -27.71 2.27
C LYS A 71 28.86 -28.97 2.58
N LYS A 72 30.20 -28.91 2.46
CA LYS A 72 31.07 -29.98 2.94
C LYS A 72 30.68 -30.19 4.40
N LYS A 73 30.13 -31.36 4.73
CA LYS A 73 29.86 -31.72 6.12
C LYS A 73 31.19 -31.57 6.85
N SER A 74 31.33 -30.53 7.67
CA SER A 74 32.44 -30.45 8.60
C SER A 74 32.33 -31.67 9.50
N PRO A 75 33.36 -32.53 9.61
CA PRO A 75 33.32 -33.73 10.41
C PRO A 75 33.46 -33.36 11.89
N ASN A 76 32.51 -32.63 12.44
CA ASN A 76 32.40 -32.46 13.90
C ASN A 76 31.01 -31.95 14.30
N GLN A 77 29.98 -32.76 14.08
CA GLN A 77 28.79 -32.68 14.92
C GLN A 77 28.98 -33.71 16.04
N ARG A 78 29.59 -33.29 17.14
CA ARG A 78 29.54 -34.06 18.39
C ARG A 78 28.09 -34.16 18.82
N ILE A 79 27.56 -35.37 18.80
CA ILE A 79 26.27 -35.69 19.40
C ILE A 79 26.53 -35.74 20.91
N THR A 80 26.13 -34.72 21.66
CA THR A 80 25.96 -34.85 23.11
C THR A 80 24.53 -35.24 23.40
N GLY A 81 24.22 -36.51 23.18
CA GLY A 81 23.04 -37.15 23.76
C GLY A 81 23.42 -37.72 25.12
N LYS A 82 23.16 -36.97 26.19
CA LYS A 82 23.27 -37.46 27.56
C LYS A 82 21.99 -37.05 28.30
N SER A 83 21.01 -37.95 28.31
CA SER A 83 20.16 -38.25 29.46
C SER A 83 19.31 -39.48 29.17
#